data_AF-A0A963L8Q2-F1
#
_entry.id   AF-A0A963L8Q2-F1
#
_cell.length_a   1.000
_cell.length_b   1.000
_cell.length_c   1.000
_cell.angle_alpha   90.00
_cell.angle_beta   90.00
_cell.angle_gamma   90.00
#
_symmetry.space_group_name_H-M   'P 1'
#
loop_
_entity.id
_entity.type
_entity.pdbx_description
1 polymer ?
#
loop_
_entity_poly.entity_id
_entity_poly.type
_entity_poly.pdbx_seq_one_letter_code
_entity_poly.pdbx_strand_id
1 'polypeptide(L)'
;MPITLDQLNAAPLSEALQMLDGLYEHSPWIAERALAERPFASLAQLKHAMARVLDQAGLEPQLALIRAHPELAGKAMVSKTLTAESTNEQTKAGLTNCTPEEFAHIQQLNADYNARFGFPFILAVRGPRGTGLTKAQIIEAFERRVHGHPDFERQECLRNIHRIAEIRLNDKFGFEPVDGQRVWDWQETLAQHSDPGYAEKAQLTVTYLTDAHRACAQRISHWMKDCGFDEIEIDAVGNVVGRYHAATPDTSYLLTGSHYDTVRN
;
A
#
# COMPACT_ATOMS: atom_id res chain seq x y z
N MET A 1 -12.86 -17.05 -14.77
CA MET A 1 -11.48 -17.52 -14.58
C MET A 1 -10.59 -16.29 -14.47
N PRO A 2 -9.59 -16.29 -13.58
CA PRO A 2 -8.63 -15.19 -13.51
C PRO A 2 -7.89 -15.04 -14.84
N ILE A 3 -7.57 -13.81 -15.20
CA ILE A 3 -6.79 -13.45 -16.38
C ILE A 3 -5.34 -13.86 -16.14
N THR A 4 -4.63 -14.35 -17.15
CA THR A 4 -3.18 -14.63 -17.03
C THR A 4 -2.35 -13.50 -17.63
N LEU A 5 -1.11 -13.34 -17.13
CA LEU A 5 -0.19 -12.33 -17.66
C LEU A 5 0.15 -12.59 -19.14
N ASP A 6 0.28 -13.86 -19.52
CA ASP A 6 0.53 -14.24 -20.92
C ASP A 6 -0.63 -13.85 -21.84
N GLN A 7 -1.89 -14.03 -21.38
CA GLN A 7 -3.06 -13.56 -22.11
C GLN A 7 -3.02 -12.05 -22.32
N LEU A 8 -2.71 -11.27 -21.26
CA LEU A 8 -2.58 -9.82 -21.36
C LEU A 8 -1.45 -9.40 -22.33
N ASN A 9 -0.31 -10.08 -22.26
CA ASN A 9 0.85 -9.78 -23.09
C ASN A 9 0.59 -10.04 -24.58
N ALA A 10 -0.15 -11.11 -24.90
CA ALA A 10 -0.45 -11.50 -26.28
C ALA A 10 -1.70 -10.83 -26.87
N ALA A 11 -2.62 -10.35 -26.03
CA ALA A 11 -3.91 -9.81 -26.49
C ALA A 11 -3.76 -8.52 -27.34
N PRO A 12 -4.63 -8.31 -28.34
CA PRO A 12 -4.80 -7.02 -28.98
C PRO A 12 -5.06 -5.91 -27.96
N LEU A 13 -4.65 -4.67 -28.27
CA LEU A 13 -4.74 -3.55 -27.31
C LEU A 13 -6.16 -3.35 -26.76
N SER A 14 -7.19 -3.45 -27.59
CA SER A 14 -8.59 -3.30 -27.16
C SER A 14 -9.03 -4.37 -26.16
N GLU A 15 -8.61 -5.62 -26.36
CA GLU A 15 -8.92 -6.71 -25.43
C GLU A 15 -8.12 -6.57 -24.14
N ALA A 16 -6.83 -6.22 -24.24
CA ALA A 16 -5.99 -5.96 -23.07
C ALA A 16 -6.53 -4.79 -22.22
N LEU A 17 -7.06 -3.75 -22.84
CA LEU A 17 -7.74 -2.66 -22.15
C LEU A 17 -9.02 -3.13 -21.44
N GLN A 18 -9.82 -3.97 -22.09
CA GLN A 18 -11.02 -4.54 -21.47
C GLN A 18 -10.67 -5.43 -20.26
N MET A 19 -9.57 -6.19 -20.35
CA MET A 19 -9.04 -6.98 -19.23
C MET A 19 -8.70 -6.09 -18.02
N LEU A 20 -8.12 -4.90 -18.26
CA LEU A 20 -7.68 -3.95 -17.24
C LEU A 20 -8.72 -2.86 -16.91
N ASP A 21 -9.95 -2.97 -17.42
CA ASP A 21 -10.99 -1.97 -17.20
C ASP A 21 -11.34 -1.85 -15.71
N GLY A 22 -11.63 -0.62 -15.26
CA GLY A 22 -11.97 -0.33 -13.87
C GLY A 22 -10.80 -0.34 -12.87
N LEU A 23 -9.54 -0.54 -13.30
CA LEU A 23 -8.39 -0.44 -12.38
C LEU A 23 -8.21 0.97 -11.80
N TYR A 24 -8.33 1.99 -12.64
CA TYR A 24 -8.33 3.39 -12.26
C TYR A 24 -9.69 4.00 -12.62
N GLU A 25 -10.32 4.69 -11.67
CA GLU A 25 -11.68 5.20 -11.84
C GLU A 25 -11.79 6.12 -13.05
N HIS A 26 -12.64 5.74 -14.01
CA HIS A 26 -12.89 6.45 -15.27
C HIS A 26 -11.62 6.93 -16.01
N SER A 27 -10.49 6.22 -15.87
CA SER A 27 -9.18 6.66 -16.35
C SER A 27 -8.43 5.56 -17.12
N PRO A 28 -8.98 5.05 -18.25
CA PRO A 28 -8.38 3.95 -19.01
C PRO A 28 -7.03 4.29 -19.64
N TRP A 29 -6.76 5.59 -19.86
CA TRP A 29 -5.54 6.10 -20.48
C TRP A 29 -4.25 5.67 -19.73
N ILE A 30 -4.34 5.38 -18.42
CA ILE A 30 -3.20 4.94 -17.62
C ILE A 30 -2.77 3.52 -18.06
N ALA A 31 -3.74 2.61 -18.12
CA ALA A 31 -3.50 1.24 -18.59
C ALA A 31 -3.10 1.24 -20.07
N GLU A 32 -3.75 2.06 -20.89
CA GLU A 32 -3.43 2.20 -22.32
C GLU A 32 -1.96 2.56 -22.56
N ARG A 33 -1.46 3.60 -21.87
CA ARG A 33 -0.07 4.02 -22.01
C ARG A 33 0.91 2.99 -21.44
N ALA A 34 0.57 2.35 -20.31
CA ALA A 34 1.42 1.32 -19.72
C ALA A 34 1.55 0.10 -20.65
N LEU A 35 0.47 -0.30 -21.33
CA LEU A 35 0.46 -1.45 -22.26
C LEU A 35 1.40 -1.31 -23.46
N ALA A 36 1.95 -0.12 -23.71
CA ALA A 36 3.02 0.09 -24.71
C ALA A 36 4.36 -0.54 -24.30
N GLU A 37 4.57 -0.85 -23.01
CA GLU A 37 5.79 -1.46 -22.47
C GLU A 37 5.75 -3.00 -22.45
N ARG A 38 4.72 -3.61 -23.02
CA ARG A 38 4.62 -5.07 -23.13
C ARG A 38 5.80 -5.67 -23.93
N PRO A 39 6.20 -6.93 -23.63
CA PRO A 39 5.61 -7.81 -22.64
C PRO A 39 6.11 -7.55 -21.21
N PHE A 40 5.25 -7.78 -20.22
CA PHE A 40 5.61 -7.73 -18.81
C PHE A 40 6.05 -9.10 -18.29
N ALA A 41 7.11 -9.14 -17.50
CA ALA A 41 7.60 -10.33 -16.80
C ALA A 41 6.83 -10.63 -15.50
N SER A 42 6.15 -9.63 -14.91
CA SER A 42 5.36 -9.82 -13.69
C SER A 42 4.24 -8.78 -13.56
N LEU A 43 3.25 -9.07 -12.72
CA LEU A 43 2.22 -8.08 -12.34
C LEU A 43 2.81 -6.88 -11.60
N ALA A 44 3.92 -7.08 -10.86
CA ALA A 44 4.64 -5.99 -10.22
C ALA A 44 5.21 -5.02 -11.25
N GLN A 45 5.74 -5.52 -12.38
CA GLN A 45 6.22 -4.68 -13.48
C GLN A 45 5.08 -3.92 -14.14
N LEU A 46 3.94 -4.56 -14.41
CA LEU A 46 2.74 -3.89 -14.93
C LEU A 46 2.24 -2.79 -13.98
N LYS A 47 2.16 -3.08 -12.67
CA LYS A 47 1.78 -2.09 -11.65
C LYS A 47 2.75 -0.90 -11.66
N HIS A 48 4.05 -1.17 -11.71
CA HIS A 48 5.07 -0.13 -11.75
C HIS A 48 4.96 0.74 -13.01
N ALA A 49 4.73 0.13 -14.19
CA ALA A 49 4.51 0.87 -15.44
C ALA A 49 3.31 1.82 -15.33
N MET A 50 2.17 1.35 -14.80
CA MET A 50 0.99 2.21 -14.57
C MET A 50 1.25 3.33 -13.56
N ALA A 51 1.98 3.04 -12.48
CA ALA A 51 2.35 4.06 -11.50
C ALA A 51 3.23 5.15 -12.13
N ARG A 52 4.24 4.74 -12.89
CA ARG A 52 5.15 5.64 -13.61
C ARG A 52 4.41 6.51 -14.63
N VAL A 53 3.45 5.94 -15.36
CA VAL A 53 2.58 6.69 -16.29
C VAL A 53 1.84 7.80 -15.56
N LEU A 54 1.26 7.52 -14.39
CA LEU A 54 0.53 8.51 -13.60
C LEU A 54 1.48 9.57 -13.02
N ASP A 55 2.61 9.17 -12.44
CA ASP A 55 3.62 10.07 -11.87
C ASP A 55 4.12 11.08 -12.91
N GLN A 56 4.32 10.62 -14.15
CA GLN A 56 4.82 11.43 -15.26
C GLN A 56 3.73 12.20 -16.00
N ALA A 57 2.45 12.01 -15.69
CA ALA A 57 1.34 12.67 -16.39
C ALA A 57 1.23 14.18 -16.08
N GLY A 58 1.90 14.64 -15.02
CA GLY A 58 1.80 16.03 -14.55
C GLY A 58 0.57 16.28 -13.67
N LEU A 59 0.43 17.53 -13.22
CA LEU A 59 -0.54 17.91 -12.20
C LEU A 59 -2.00 17.72 -12.64
N GLU A 60 -2.37 18.24 -13.82
CA GLU A 60 -3.77 18.24 -14.26
C GLU A 60 -4.36 16.83 -14.45
N PRO A 61 -3.69 15.88 -15.13
CA PRO A 61 -4.21 14.52 -15.22
C PRO A 61 -4.31 13.80 -13.87
N GLN A 62 -3.38 14.08 -12.95
CA GLN A 62 -3.44 13.54 -11.59
C GLN A 62 -4.65 14.08 -10.83
N LEU A 63 -4.93 15.39 -10.90
CA LEU A 63 -6.11 15.99 -10.27
C LEU A 63 -7.41 15.50 -10.92
N ALA A 64 -7.44 15.35 -12.25
CA ALA A 64 -8.59 14.81 -12.96
C ALA A 64 -8.91 13.37 -12.50
N LEU A 65 -7.89 12.52 -12.35
CA LEU A 65 -8.04 11.18 -11.80
C LEU A 65 -8.57 11.21 -10.37
N ILE A 66 -8.01 12.03 -9.48
CA ILE A 66 -8.49 12.12 -8.09
C ILE A 66 -9.96 12.54 -8.06
N ARG A 67 -10.35 13.53 -8.86
CA ARG A 67 -11.74 14.03 -8.96
C ARG A 67 -12.71 13.04 -9.60
N ALA A 68 -12.22 12.10 -10.40
CA ALA A 68 -13.05 11.05 -10.98
C ALA A 68 -13.51 10.02 -9.94
N HIS A 69 -12.86 9.94 -8.78
CA HIS A 69 -13.24 9.00 -7.73
C HIS A 69 -14.48 9.48 -6.96
N PRO A 70 -15.43 8.58 -6.67
CA PRO A 70 -16.58 8.92 -5.85
C PRO A 70 -16.16 9.15 -4.39
N GLU A 71 -16.86 10.08 -3.73
CA GLU A 71 -16.67 10.33 -2.29
C GLU A 71 -17.06 9.10 -1.45
N LEU A 72 -16.34 8.91 -0.33
CA LEU A 72 -16.72 7.94 0.69
C LEU A 72 -18.04 8.34 1.33
N ALA A 73 -18.99 7.39 1.36
CA ALA A 73 -20.35 7.62 1.81
C ALA A 73 -21.06 8.83 1.14
N GLY A 74 -20.64 9.19 -0.07
CA GLY A 74 -21.15 10.35 -0.80
C GLY A 74 -22.50 10.12 -1.47
N LYS A 75 -22.97 11.13 -2.20
CA LYS A 75 -24.27 11.10 -2.91
C LYS A 75 -24.41 9.90 -3.84
N ALA A 76 -23.32 9.51 -4.53
CA ALA A 76 -23.30 8.36 -5.43
C ALA A 76 -23.60 7.03 -4.73
N MET A 77 -23.21 6.89 -3.45
CA MET A 77 -23.55 5.72 -2.64
C MET A 77 -25.04 5.71 -2.30
N VAL A 78 -25.58 6.87 -1.91
CA VAL A 78 -27.01 7.04 -1.58
C VAL A 78 -27.90 6.80 -2.82
N SER A 79 -27.50 7.30 -3.99
CA SER A 79 -28.22 7.12 -5.25
C SER A 79 -27.92 5.78 -5.94
N LYS A 80 -27.05 4.93 -5.39
CA LYS A 80 -26.60 3.65 -5.98
C LYS A 80 -26.05 3.80 -7.41
N THR A 81 -25.33 4.88 -7.68
CA THR A 81 -24.70 5.17 -8.99
C THR A 81 -23.19 4.97 -8.98
N LEU A 82 -22.64 4.29 -7.98
CA LEU A 82 -21.24 3.89 -7.93
C LEU A 82 -20.92 2.84 -9.00
N THR A 83 -19.66 2.77 -9.44
CA THR A 83 -19.15 1.63 -10.20
C THR A 83 -19.27 0.33 -9.41
N ALA A 84 -19.22 -0.80 -10.09
CA ALA A 84 -19.32 -2.11 -9.44
C ALA A 84 -18.18 -2.33 -8.43
N GLU A 85 -16.98 -1.89 -8.79
CA GLU A 85 -15.77 -1.90 -7.96
C GLU A 85 -15.96 -1.04 -6.71
N SER A 86 -16.35 0.23 -6.89
CA SER A 86 -16.55 1.16 -5.77
C SER A 86 -17.68 0.71 -4.83
N THR A 87 -18.75 0.10 -5.37
CA THR A 87 -19.84 -0.48 -4.58
C THR A 87 -19.34 -1.61 -3.68
N ASN A 88 -18.55 -2.53 -4.23
CA ASN A 88 -17.98 -3.67 -3.50
C ASN A 88 -17.03 -3.19 -2.38
N GLU A 89 -16.18 -2.21 -2.69
CA GLU A 89 -15.22 -1.62 -1.77
C GLU A 89 -15.90 -0.93 -0.58
N GLN A 90 -16.86 -0.03 -0.82
CA GLN A 90 -17.55 0.69 0.26
C GLN A 90 -18.47 -0.22 1.10
N THR A 91 -19.08 -1.23 0.48
CA THR A 91 -19.90 -2.23 1.21
C THR A 91 -19.03 -3.05 2.17
N LYS A 92 -17.86 -3.53 1.71
CA LYS A 92 -16.93 -4.29 2.56
C LYS A 92 -16.38 -3.48 3.73
N ALA A 93 -16.23 -2.18 3.55
CA ALA A 93 -15.81 -1.24 4.60
C ALA A 93 -16.93 -0.92 5.62
N GLY A 94 -18.14 -1.44 5.42
CA GLY A 94 -19.28 -1.20 6.30
C GLY A 94 -19.86 0.22 6.19
N LEU A 95 -19.43 1.02 5.21
CA LEU A 95 -19.89 2.40 5.02
C LEU A 95 -21.37 2.48 4.59
N THR A 96 -21.93 1.38 4.09
CA THR A 96 -23.37 1.25 3.81
C THR A 96 -24.22 1.11 5.08
N ASN A 97 -23.59 0.82 6.23
CA ASN A 97 -24.24 0.58 7.52
C ASN A 97 -23.80 1.61 8.57
N CYS A 98 -23.70 2.89 8.18
CA CYS A 98 -23.43 3.98 9.12
C CYS A 98 -24.68 4.33 9.95
N THR A 99 -24.47 4.72 11.22
CA THR A 99 -25.53 5.42 11.97
C THR A 99 -25.76 6.82 11.36
N PRO A 100 -26.91 7.46 11.62
CA PRO A 100 -27.15 8.83 11.16
C PRO A 100 -26.07 9.83 11.59
N GLU A 101 -25.54 9.68 12.81
CA GLU A 101 -24.49 10.54 13.36
C GLU A 101 -23.15 10.31 12.65
N GLU A 102 -22.76 9.04 12.45
CA GLU A 102 -21.55 8.69 11.69
C GLU A 102 -21.63 9.21 10.25
N PHE A 103 -22.80 9.08 9.62
CA PHE A 103 -23.01 9.56 8.26
C PHE A 103 -22.92 11.10 8.20
N ALA A 104 -23.54 11.81 9.14
CA ALA A 104 -23.46 13.27 9.23
C ALA A 104 -22.00 13.74 9.44
N HIS A 105 -21.23 13.03 10.28
CA HIS A 105 -19.83 13.31 10.51
C HIS A 105 -18.98 13.15 9.24
N ILE A 106 -19.17 12.04 8.50
CA ILE A 106 -18.48 11.81 7.23
C ILE A 106 -18.85 12.88 6.18
N GLN A 107 -20.12 13.31 6.13
CA GLN A 107 -20.55 14.39 5.25
C GLN A 107 -19.87 15.73 5.58
N GLN A 108 -19.74 16.05 6.88
CA GLN A 108 -19.03 17.24 7.32
C GLN A 108 -17.55 17.16 6.93
N LEU A 109 -16.88 16.03 7.17
CA LEU A 109 -15.49 15.82 6.77
C LEU A 109 -15.29 15.92 5.26
N ASN A 110 -16.20 15.37 4.43
CA ASN A 110 -16.17 15.55 2.98
C ASN A 110 -16.27 17.03 2.58
N ALA A 111 -17.16 17.80 3.22
CA ALA A 111 -17.32 19.22 2.93
C ALA A 111 -16.05 20.02 3.28
N ASP A 112 -15.49 19.80 4.47
CA ASP A 112 -14.29 20.49 4.95
C ASP A 112 -13.06 20.15 4.10
N TYR A 113 -12.93 18.88 3.73
CA TYR A 113 -11.85 18.39 2.89
C TYR A 113 -11.93 18.96 1.47
N ASN A 114 -13.11 18.94 0.85
CA ASN A 114 -13.30 19.54 -0.47
C ASN A 114 -13.04 21.05 -0.45
N ALA A 115 -13.50 21.77 0.59
CA ALA A 115 -13.26 23.20 0.72
C ALA A 115 -11.75 23.52 0.81
N ARG A 116 -10.96 22.65 1.43
CA ARG A 116 -9.52 22.83 1.61
C ARG A 116 -8.69 22.41 0.39
N PHE A 117 -9.00 21.26 -0.20
CA PHE A 117 -8.14 20.64 -1.21
C PHE A 117 -8.70 20.69 -2.64
N GLY A 118 -10.02 20.89 -2.81
CA GLY A 118 -10.66 20.98 -4.12
C GLY A 118 -10.74 19.64 -4.89
N PHE A 119 -10.68 18.53 -4.17
CA PHE A 119 -10.85 17.17 -4.66
C PHE A 119 -11.34 16.24 -3.53
N PRO A 120 -11.96 15.08 -3.86
CA PRO A 120 -12.51 14.17 -2.86
C PRO A 120 -11.43 13.47 -2.04
N PHE A 121 -11.79 13.08 -0.81
CA PHE A 121 -10.92 12.26 0.04
C PHE A 121 -10.82 10.83 -0.49
N ILE A 122 -9.59 10.37 -0.74
CA ILE A 122 -9.32 9.03 -1.25
C ILE A 122 -8.64 8.17 -0.20
N LEU A 123 -9.20 6.99 0.04
CA LEU A 123 -8.62 5.98 0.92
C LEU A 123 -8.86 4.58 0.34
N ALA A 124 -7.83 3.74 0.33
CA ALA A 124 -7.98 2.34 -0.03
C ALA A 124 -8.70 1.59 1.10
N VAL A 125 -10.04 1.57 1.08
CA VAL A 125 -10.87 1.06 2.18
C VAL A 125 -10.73 -0.44 2.44
N ARG A 126 -10.21 -1.21 1.47
CA ARG A 126 -9.80 -2.61 1.68
C ARG A 126 -8.52 -2.75 2.50
N GLY A 127 -7.89 -1.65 2.89
CA GLY A 127 -6.71 -1.60 3.74
C GLY A 127 -5.45 -2.16 3.08
N PRO A 128 -4.33 -2.18 3.82
CA PRO A 128 -3.02 -2.58 3.29
C PRO A 128 -2.93 -4.05 2.84
N ARG A 129 -3.76 -4.92 3.40
CA ARG A 129 -3.76 -6.37 3.12
C ARG A 129 -5.02 -6.85 2.39
N GLY A 130 -5.88 -5.94 1.94
CA GLY A 130 -7.13 -6.31 1.28
C GLY A 130 -8.25 -6.82 2.21
N THR A 131 -8.00 -6.84 3.53
CA THR A 131 -8.90 -7.37 4.58
C THR A 131 -9.99 -6.40 5.04
N GLY A 132 -9.92 -5.13 4.63
CA GLY A 132 -10.82 -4.07 5.06
C GLY A 132 -10.27 -3.21 6.19
N LEU A 133 -10.56 -1.91 6.14
CA LEU A 133 -10.43 -0.99 7.27
C LEU A 133 -11.75 -0.96 8.04
N THR A 134 -11.66 -0.79 9.36
CA THR A 134 -12.85 -0.50 10.17
C THR A 134 -13.33 0.93 9.91
N LYS A 135 -14.62 1.20 10.15
CA LYS A 135 -15.16 2.56 10.05
C LYS A 135 -14.39 3.56 10.91
N ALA A 136 -14.02 3.16 12.13
CA ALA A 136 -13.22 3.99 13.03
C ALA A 136 -11.87 4.36 12.42
N GLN A 137 -11.16 3.40 11.82
CA GLN A 137 -9.89 3.67 11.13
C GLN A 137 -10.06 4.59 9.92
N ILE A 138 -11.16 4.48 9.19
CA ILE A 138 -11.47 5.36 8.05
C ILE A 138 -11.70 6.80 8.54
N ILE A 139 -12.52 6.97 9.58
CA ILE A 139 -12.81 8.29 10.16
C ILE A 139 -11.54 8.92 10.75
N GLU A 140 -10.75 8.16 11.51
CA GLU A 140 -9.48 8.63 12.08
C GLU A 140 -8.49 9.07 10.98
N ALA A 141 -8.38 8.28 9.90
CA ALA A 141 -7.54 8.65 8.77
C ALA A 141 -8.02 9.94 8.09
N PHE A 142 -9.33 10.14 8.01
CA PHE A 142 -9.96 11.32 7.43
C PHE A 142 -9.70 12.57 8.29
N GLU A 143 -9.99 12.49 9.59
CA GLU A 143 -9.76 13.55 10.58
C GLU A 143 -8.28 13.96 10.65
N ARG A 144 -7.36 13.00 10.57
CA ARG A 144 -5.94 13.31 10.54
C ARG A 144 -5.54 14.04 9.24
N ARG A 145 -6.02 13.56 8.09
CA ARG A 145 -5.59 14.04 6.76
C ARG A 145 -6.22 15.37 6.37
N VAL A 146 -7.40 15.73 6.89
CA VAL A 146 -8.00 17.05 6.63
C VAL A 146 -7.12 18.20 7.12
N HIS A 147 -6.24 17.94 8.09
CA HIS A 147 -5.28 18.94 8.60
C HIS A 147 -3.93 18.94 7.86
N GLY A 148 -3.71 18.04 6.90
CA GLY A 148 -2.47 17.90 6.15
C GLY A 148 -2.15 19.06 5.20
N HIS A 149 -0.89 19.15 4.77
CA HIS A 149 -0.48 20.13 3.76
C HIS A 149 -0.98 19.70 2.37
N PRO A 150 -1.52 20.61 1.53
CA PRO A 150 -2.07 20.27 0.21
C PRO A 150 -1.11 19.46 -0.70
N ASP A 151 0.17 19.82 -0.73
CA ASP A 151 1.15 19.10 -1.56
C ASP A 151 1.37 17.65 -1.14
N PHE A 152 1.39 17.38 0.17
CA PHE A 152 1.50 16.02 0.70
C PHE A 152 0.19 15.25 0.50
N GLU A 153 -0.96 15.91 0.66
CA GLU A 153 -2.25 15.26 0.58
C GLU A 153 -2.59 14.78 -0.84
N ARG A 154 -2.20 15.54 -1.87
CA ARG A 154 -2.32 15.08 -3.27
C ARG A 154 -1.54 13.80 -3.50
N GLN A 155 -0.29 13.76 -3.05
CA GLN A 155 0.55 12.55 -3.16
C GLN A 155 -0.07 11.40 -2.36
N GLU A 156 -0.64 11.67 -1.19
CA GLU A 156 -1.35 10.68 -0.40
C GLU A 156 -2.54 10.07 -1.12
N CYS A 157 -3.34 10.88 -1.81
CA CYS A 157 -4.43 10.40 -2.65
C CYS A 157 -3.91 9.48 -3.76
N LEU A 158 -2.85 9.88 -4.48
CA LEU A 158 -2.25 9.04 -5.54
C LEU A 158 -1.74 7.70 -4.99
N ARG A 159 -1.10 7.69 -3.81
CA ARG A 159 -0.68 6.43 -3.14
C ARG A 159 -1.88 5.53 -2.86
N ASN A 160 -2.99 6.08 -2.38
CA ASN A 160 -4.21 5.31 -2.14
C ASN A 160 -4.84 4.80 -3.44
N ILE A 161 -4.84 5.58 -4.51
CA ILE A 161 -5.34 5.16 -5.83
C ILE A 161 -4.49 4.02 -6.39
N HIS A 162 -3.16 4.09 -6.29
CA HIS A 162 -2.29 2.97 -6.68
C HIS A 162 -2.56 1.71 -5.87
N ARG A 163 -2.88 1.85 -4.57
CA ARG A 163 -3.25 0.72 -3.74
C ARG A 163 -4.60 0.12 -4.16
N ILE A 164 -5.58 0.95 -4.49
CA ILE A 164 -6.87 0.49 -5.04
C ILE A 164 -6.64 -0.28 -6.35
N ALA A 165 -5.87 0.31 -7.28
CA ALA A 165 -5.54 -0.32 -8.56
C ALA A 165 -4.77 -1.65 -8.37
N GLU A 166 -3.82 -1.73 -7.43
CA GLU A 166 -3.14 -2.99 -7.08
C GLU A 166 -4.13 -4.07 -6.65
N ILE A 167 -5.04 -3.74 -5.75
CA ILE A 167 -6.01 -4.68 -5.21
C ILE A 167 -6.95 -5.16 -6.31
N ARG A 168 -7.45 -4.26 -7.17
CA ARG A 168 -8.30 -4.59 -8.31
C ARG A 168 -7.55 -5.46 -9.34
N LEU A 169 -6.27 -5.17 -9.58
CA LEU A 169 -5.41 -5.95 -10.48
C LEU A 169 -5.22 -7.37 -9.92
N ASN A 170 -4.90 -7.49 -8.64
CA ASN A 170 -4.73 -8.76 -7.96
C ASN A 170 -6.01 -9.62 -8.07
N ASP A 171 -7.19 -9.03 -7.84
CA ASP A 171 -8.47 -9.74 -7.98
C ASP A 171 -8.69 -10.26 -9.41
N LYS A 172 -8.42 -9.44 -10.45
CA LYS A 172 -8.60 -9.83 -11.86
C LYS A 172 -7.68 -10.98 -12.29
N PHE A 173 -6.46 -11.02 -11.76
CA PHE A 173 -5.47 -12.04 -12.07
C PHE A 173 -5.45 -13.19 -11.06
N GLY A 174 -6.32 -13.15 -10.03
CA GLY A 174 -6.31 -14.13 -8.94
C GLY A 174 -4.95 -14.20 -8.22
N PHE A 175 -4.22 -13.09 -8.17
CA PHE A 175 -2.88 -13.01 -7.60
C PHE A 175 -2.93 -12.59 -6.14
N GLU A 176 -2.15 -13.27 -5.31
CA GLU A 176 -1.95 -12.90 -3.91
C GLU A 176 -0.48 -12.52 -3.68
N PRO A 177 -0.18 -11.32 -3.13
CA PRO A 177 1.19 -10.87 -2.89
C PRO A 177 1.79 -11.51 -1.62
N VAL A 178 1.90 -12.84 -1.59
CA VAL A 178 2.29 -13.63 -0.40
C VAL A 178 3.64 -13.17 0.18
N ASP A 179 4.64 -12.91 -0.65
CA ASP A 179 5.94 -12.45 -0.17
C ASP A 179 5.86 -11.07 0.51
N GLY A 180 5.08 -10.15 -0.06
CA GLY A 180 4.84 -8.84 0.54
C GLY A 180 4.09 -8.94 1.87
N GLN A 181 3.13 -9.86 1.97
CA GLN A 181 2.43 -10.16 3.22
C GLN A 181 3.38 -10.75 4.27
N ARG A 182 4.28 -11.65 3.88
CA ARG A 182 5.28 -12.22 4.80
C ARG A 182 6.23 -11.15 5.34
N VAL A 183 6.69 -10.22 4.49
CA VAL A 183 7.51 -9.08 4.93
C VAL A 183 6.73 -8.21 5.91
N TRP A 184 5.44 -7.97 5.67
CA TRP A 184 4.58 -7.26 6.63
C TRP A 184 4.52 -7.99 7.97
N ASP A 185 4.30 -9.30 7.99
CA ASP A 185 4.23 -10.11 9.21
C ASP A 185 5.56 -10.07 9.99
N TRP A 186 6.70 -9.99 9.30
CA TRP A 186 7.99 -9.76 9.93
C TRP A 186 8.07 -8.38 10.59
N GLN A 187 7.58 -7.32 9.93
CA GLN A 187 7.55 -5.99 10.53
C GLN A 187 6.64 -5.93 11.77
N GLU A 188 5.46 -6.55 11.72
CA GLU A 188 4.55 -6.67 12.88
C GLU A 188 5.21 -7.43 14.03
N THR A 189 5.95 -8.49 13.72
CA THR A 189 6.68 -9.27 14.74
C THR A 189 7.78 -8.43 15.39
N LEU A 190 8.53 -7.64 14.61
CA LEU A 190 9.55 -6.73 15.16
C LEU A 190 8.91 -5.61 15.99
N ALA A 191 7.77 -5.08 15.56
CA ALA A 191 7.04 -4.01 16.24
C ALA A 191 6.55 -4.40 17.65
N GLN A 192 6.51 -5.69 17.99
CA GLN A 192 6.23 -6.16 19.36
C GLN A 192 7.33 -5.79 20.36
N HIS A 193 8.55 -5.51 19.87
CA HIS A 193 9.67 -5.08 20.68
C HIS A 193 9.71 -3.56 20.72
N SER A 194 9.35 -2.98 21.86
CA SER A 194 9.43 -1.55 22.12
C SER A 194 9.90 -1.30 23.55
N ASP A 195 10.66 -0.22 23.75
CA ASP A 195 11.23 0.16 25.04
C ASP A 195 10.11 0.46 26.06
N PRO A 196 10.30 0.11 27.35
CA PRO A 196 9.37 0.47 28.41
C PRO A 196 9.11 1.99 28.47
N GLY A 197 7.87 2.37 28.76
CA GLY A 197 7.37 3.75 28.74
C GLY A 197 6.82 4.21 27.38
N TYR A 198 7.17 3.50 26.30
CA TYR A 198 6.68 3.71 24.93
C TYR A 198 5.70 2.60 24.53
N ALA A 199 6.05 1.35 24.83
CA ALA A 199 5.22 0.19 24.53
C ALA A 199 3.79 0.31 25.08
N GLU A 200 3.65 0.79 26.33
CA GLU A 200 2.36 0.95 27.01
C GLU A 200 1.49 2.05 26.39
N LYS A 201 2.10 2.94 25.60
CA LYS A 201 1.43 3.98 24.84
C LYS A 201 1.19 3.59 23.38
N ALA A 202 1.43 2.31 23.03
CA ALA A 202 1.42 1.80 21.66
C ALA A 202 2.38 2.56 20.71
N GLN A 203 3.50 3.06 21.27
CA GLN A 203 4.56 3.70 20.50
C GLN A 203 5.66 2.70 20.17
N LEU A 204 6.28 2.87 19.01
CA LEU A 204 7.40 2.04 18.56
C LEU A 204 8.71 2.76 18.86
N THR A 205 9.51 2.22 19.78
CA THR A 205 10.82 2.77 20.11
C THR A 205 11.77 1.64 20.46
N VAL A 206 12.85 1.52 19.70
CA VAL A 206 13.91 0.53 19.89
C VAL A 206 15.21 1.31 20.01
N THR A 207 15.60 1.69 21.23
CA THR A 207 16.84 2.44 21.43
C THR A 207 18.05 1.51 21.43
N TYR A 208 19.19 1.98 20.91
CA TYR A 208 20.42 1.20 20.85
C TYR A 208 20.78 0.53 22.20
N LEU A 209 21.16 -0.76 22.15
CA LEU A 209 21.55 -1.60 23.30
C LEU A 209 20.50 -1.79 24.41
N THR A 210 19.23 -1.47 24.18
CA THR A 210 18.16 -1.87 25.12
C THR A 210 17.78 -3.33 24.97
N ASP A 211 16.92 -3.83 25.86
CA ASP A 211 16.36 -5.18 25.75
C ASP A 211 15.48 -5.33 24.50
N ALA A 212 14.74 -4.30 24.10
CA ALA A 212 13.98 -4.29 22.84
C ALA A 212 14.93 -4.41 21.64
N HIS A 213 16.05 -3.66 21.63
CA HIS A 213 17.06 -3.77 20.58
C HIS A 213 17.69 -5.16 20.51
N ARG A 214 18.07 -5.74 21.65
CA ARG A 214 18.58 -7.12 21.70
C ARG A 214 17.56 -8.15 21.21
N ALA A 215 16.28 -7.98 21.53
CA ALA A 215 15.22 -8.87 21.07
C ALA A 215 15.01 -8.77 19.55
N CYS A 216 14.99 -7.56 18.98
CA CYS A 216 15.00 -7.35 17.53
C CYS A 216 16.22 -8.01 16.87
N ALA A 217 17.42 -7.80 17.41
CA ALA A 217 18.67 -8.37 16.91
C ALA A 217 18.60 -9.91 16.83
N GLN A 218 18.11 -10.53 17.91
CA GLN A 218 17.92 -11.97 17.96
C GLN A 218 16.89 -12.43 16.92
N ARG A 219 15.76 -11.74 16.79
CA ARG A 219 14.73 -12.10 15.80
C ARG A 219 15.26 -12.02 14.36
N ILE A 220 15.95 -10.93 14.01
CA ILE A 220 16.56 -10.75 12.69
C ILE A 220 17.61 -11.84 12.43
N SER A 221 18.44 -12.16 13.43
CA SER A 221 19.44 -13.24 13.31
C SER A 221 18.80 -14.59 13.02
N HIS A 222 17.66 -14.91 13.66
CA HIS A 222 16.93 -16.15 13.38
C HIS A 222 16.39 -16.17 11.95
N TRP A 223 15.79 -15.07 11.49
CA TRP A 223 15.29 -15.02 10.10
C TRP A 223 16.41 -15.07 9.07
N MET A 224 17.57 -14.46 9.31
CA MET A 224 18.73 -14.65 8.44
C MET A 224 19.12 -16.14 8.39
N LYS A 225 19.09 -16.85 9.51
CA LYS A 225 19.35 -18.30 9.51
C LYS A 225 18.32 -19.06 8.69
N ASP A 226 17.04 -18.76 8.86
CA ASP A 226 15.95 -19.39 8.12
C ASP A 226 15.99 -19.09 6.62
N CYS A 227 16.53 -17.92 6.24
CA CYS A 227 16.81 -17.54 4.85
C CYS A 227 18.08 -18.21 4.27
N GLY A 228 18.80 -19.00 5.06
CA GLY A 228 19.93 -19.80 4.60
C GLY A 228 21.27 -19.05 4.54
N PHE A 229 21.42 -17.96 5.29
CA PHE A 229 22.72 -17.29 5.42
C PHE A 229 23.77 -18.24 6.01
N ASP A 230 24.99 -18.20 5.47
CA ASP A 230 26.10 -19.07 5.87
C ASP A 230 26.75 -18.61 7.19
N GLU A 231 26.92 -17.29 7.33
CA GLU A 231 27.42 -16.64 8.54
C GLU A 231 26.44 -15.58 9.02
N ILE A 232 26.26 -15.52 10.34
CA ILE A 232 25.42 -14.53 11.01
C ILE A 232 26.17 -14.07 12.26
N GLU A 233 26.43 -12.77 12.35
CA GLU A 233 27.09 -12.17 13.50
C GLU A 233 26.41 -10.86 13.89
N ILE A 234 26.69 -10.41 15.11
CA ILE A 234 26.37 -9.05 15.55
C ILE A 234 27.68 -8.29 15.62
N ASP A 235 27.80 -7.21 14.86
CA ASP A 235 29.03 -6.43 14.81
C ASP A 235 29.24 -5.58 16.09
N ALA A 236 30.39 -4.90 16.18
CA ALA A 236 30.76 -4.10 17.34
C ALA A 236 29.84 -2.89 17.59
N VAL A 237 29.05 -2.48 16.60
CA VAL A 237 28.08 -1.38 16.70
C VAL A 237 26.63 -1.90 16.73
N GLY A 238 26.44 -3.21 16.95
CA GLY A 238 25.16 -3.85 17.19
C GLY A 238 24.31 -4.14 15.96
N ASN A 239 24.82 -3.99 14.74
CA ASN A 239 24.09 -4.43 13.54
C ASN A 239 24.06 -5.96 13.49
N VAL A 240 22.96 -6.52 12.99
CA VAL A 240 22.93 -7.93 12.60
C VAL A 240 23.44 -8.03 11.18
N VAL A 241 24.49 -8.81 10.98
CA VAL A 241 25.18 -8.98 9.71
C VAL A 241 25.05 -10.42 9.26
N GLY A 242 24.45 -10.62 8.09
CA GLY A 242 24.35 -11.91 7.42
C GLY A 242 25.26 -11.93 6.19
N ARG A 243 25.95 -13.05 5.96
CA ARG A 243 26.74 -13.28 4.74
C ARG A 243 26.33 -14.57 4.04
N TYR A 244 26.25 -14.49 2.71
CA TYR A 244 26.27 -15.66 1.83
C TYR A 244 27.68 -15.83 1.26
N HIS A 245 28.20 -17.04 1.40
CA HIS A 245 29.47 -17.44 0.83
C HIS A 245 29.30 -17.64 -0.67
N ALA A 246 30.37 -17.37 -1.41
CA ALA A 246 30.35 -17.66 -2.82
C ALA A 246 30.38 -19.18 -3.06
N ALA A 247 29.61 -19.65 -4.04
CA ALA A 247 29.59 -21.07 -4.41
C ALA A 247 30.96 -21.57 -4.91
N THR A 248 31.80 -20.66 -5.42
CA THR A 248 33.17 -20.89 -5.85
C THR A 248 34.17 -20.29 -4.86
N PRO A 249 35.21 -21.02 -4.45
CA PRO A 249 36.30 -20.46 -3.65
C PRO A 249 36.91 -19.21 -4.31
N ASP A 250 37.42 -18.27 -3.50
CA ASP A 250 38.11 -17.04 -3.91
C ASP A 250 37.27 -16.05 -4.73
N THR A 251 35.94 -16.04 -4.53
CA THR A 251 35.03 -15.06 -5.16
C THR A 251 34.23 -14.26 -4.13
N SER A 252 33.64 -13.14 -4.55
CA SER A 252 33.02 -12.16 -3.65
C SER A 252 31.81 -12.71 -2.89
N TYR A 253 31.71 -12.32 -1.62
CA TYR A 253 30.59 -12.65 -0.75
C TYR A 253 29.47 -11.63 -0.94
N LEU A 254 28.22 -12.05 -0.71
CA LEU A 254 27.10 -11.12 -0.55
C LEU A 254 26.89 -10.88 0.95
N LEU A 255 26.96 -9.62 1.37
CA LEU A 255 26.74 -9.20 2.76
C LEU A 255 25.51 -8.31 2.83
N THR A 256 24.68 -8.54 3.85
CA THR A 256 23.60 -7.62 4.24
C THR A 256 23.70 -7.33 5.74
N GLY A 257 23.56 -6.06 6.09
CA GLY A 257 23.50 -5.58 7.45
C GLY A 257 22.17 -4.89 7.70
N SER A 258 21.59 -5.09 8.88
CA SER A 258 20.37 -4.41 9.30
C SER A 258 20.67 -3.42 10.41
N HIS A 259 20.25 -2.17 10.20
CA HIS A 259 20.09 -1.14 11.22
C HIS A 259 18.60 -1.04 11.55
N TYR A 260 18.24 -1.18 12.82
CA TYR A 260 16.85 -1.42 13.26
C TYR A 260 16.52 -0.74 14.60
N ASP A 261 17.41 0.09 15.12
CA ASP A 261 17.08 1.04 16.16
C ASP A 261 16.28 2.23 15.59
N THR A 262 15.55 2.88 16.49
CA THR A 262 14.76 4.06 16.20
C THR A 262 15.34 5.27 16.90
N VAL A 263 15.43 6.39 16.19
CA VAL A 263 15.75 7.68 16.79
C VAL A 263 14.46 8.39 17.19
N ARG A 264 14.44 9.00 18.38
CA ARG A 264 13.30 9.78 18.86
C ARG A 264 13.25 11.11 18.09
N ASN A 265 12.08 11.43 17.53
CA ASN A 265 11.77 12.76 16.99
C ASN A 265 11.06 13.61 18.04
#